data_AF-A0AAP7DKB6-F1
#
_entry.id   AF-A0AAP7DKB6-F1
#
_cell.length_a   1.000
_cell.length_b   1.000
_cell.length_c   1.000
_cell.angle_alpha   90.00
_cell.angle_beta   90.00
_cell.angle_gamma   90.00
#
_symmetry.space_group_name_H-M   'P 1'
#
loop_
_entity.id
_entity.type
_entity.pdbx_description
1 polymer ?
#
loop_
_entity_poly.entity_id
_entity_poly.type
_entity_poly.pdbx_seq_one_letter_code
_entity_poly.pdbx_strand_id
1 'polypeptide(L)' 'MERWWCRVRGSIKGVLFPIICLQFIRTLLLPTAFDVFLLFVLFLIFIGFLWDVY' A
#
# COMPACT_ATOMS: atom_id res chain seq x y z
N MET A 1 14.23 -21.25 3.49
CA MET A 1 13.71 -20.38 4.58
C MET A 1 12.62 -19.43 4.03
N GLU A 2 11.80 -19.85 3.06
CA GLU A 2 10.95 -18.91 2.30
C GLU A 2 9.46 -18.87 2.70
N ARG A 3 8.97 -19.85 3.47
CA ARG A 3 7.55 -19.91 3.86
C ARG A 3 7.11 -18.72 4.72
N TRP A 4 8.00 -18.20 5.56
CA TRP A 4 7.72 -17.02 6.39
C TRP A 4 7.61 -15.73 5.56
N TRP A 5 8.43 -15.61 4.52
CA TRP A 5 8.48 -14.40 3.70
C TRP A 5 7.22 -14.24 2.84
N CYS A 6 6.72 -15.34 2.28
CA CYS A 6 5.44 -15.34 1.56
C CYS A 6 4.24 -15.06 2.48
N ARG A 7 4.26 -15.56 3.72
CA ARG A 7 3.18 -15.35 4.68
C ARG A 7 3.12 -13.91 5.17
N VAL A 8 4.29 -13.33 5.44
CA VAL A 8 4.43 -11.91 5.79
C VAL A 8 4.02 -11.01 4.61
N ARG A 9 4.41 -11.34 3.37
CA ARG A 9 3.93 -10.65 2.15
C ARG A 9 2.40 -10.68 2.03
N GLY A 10 1.77 -11.82 2.32
CA GLY A 10 0.31 -11.97 2.28
C GLY A 10 -0.41 -11.11 3.32
N SER A 11 0.05 -11.16 4.58
CA SER A 11 -0.51 -10.33 5.65
C SER A 11 -0.26 -8.83 5.44
N ILE A 12 0.92 -8.46 4.95
CA ILE A 12 1.24 -7.06 4.64
C ILE A 12 0.28 -6.54 3.58
N LYS A 13 0.00 -7.28 2.49
CA LYS A 13 -0.97 -6.87 1.47
C LYS A 13 -2.38 -6.63 2.03
N GLY A 14 -2.83 -7.52 2.92
CA GLY A 14 -4.14 -7.40 3.57
C GLY A 14 -4.26 -6.19 4.50
N VAL A 15 -3.15 -5.71 5.08
CA VAL A 15 -3.12 -4.55 5.97
C VAL A 15 -2.75 -3.26 5.23
N LEU A 16 -1.96 -3.33 4.15
CA LEU A 16 -1.59 -2.17 3.33
C LEU A 16 -2.81 -1.55 2.66
N PHE A 17 -3.72 -2.38 2.14
CA PHE A 17 -4.91 -1.91 1.44
C PHE A 17 -5.83 -1.02 2.31
N PRO A 18 -6.25 -1.43 3.53
CA PRO A 18 -7.06 -0.58 4.38
C PRO A 18 -6.32 0.67 4.86
N ILE A 19 -4.99 0.60 5.05
CA ILE A 19 -4.17 1.77 5.38
C ILE A 19 -4.19 2.78 4.22
N ILE A 20 -4.02 2.32 2.98
CA ILE A 20 -4.10 3.18 1.78
C ILE A 20 -5.50 3.79 1.66
N CYS A 21 -6.58 3.03 1.91
CA CYS A 21 -7.94 3.56 1.90
C CYS A 21 -8.17 4.65 2.97
N LEU A 22 -7.70 4.44 4.20
CA LEU A 22 -7.78 5.46 5.25
C LEU A 22 -6.96 6.70 4.93
N GLN A 23 -5.75 6.51 4.37
CA GLN A 23 -4.88 7.60 3.92
C GLN A 23 -5.49 8.37 2.74
N PHE A 24 -6.22 7.68 1.85
CA PHE A 24 -6.98 8.29 0.76
C PHE A 24 -8.11 9.17 1.30
N ILE A 25 -8.89 8.67 2.26
CA ILE A 25 -9.97 9.44 2.90
C ILE A 25 -9.39 10.67 3.61
N ARG A 26 -8.26 10.54 4.30
CA ARG A 26 -7.57 11.67 4.96
C ARG A 26 -7.07 12.69 3.95
N THR A 27 -6.49 12.25 2.84
CA THR A 27 -6.08 13.11 1.72
C THR A 27 -7.27 13.85 1.13
N LEU A 28 -8.44 13.21 1.03
CA LEU A 28 -9.65 13.79 0.45
C LEU A 28 -10.29 14.84 1.38
N LEU A 29 -10.17 14.67 2.70
CA LEU A 29 -10.66 15.63 3.70
C LEU A 29 -9.71 16.81 3.92
N LEU A 30 -8.40 16.55 3.96
CA LEU A 30 -7.33 17.51 4.23
C LEU A 30 -6.15 17.22 3.30
N PRO A 31 -6.19 17.70 2.05
CA PRO A 31 -5.14 17.42 1.08
C PRO A 31 -3.88 18.20 1.47
N THR A 32 -2.88 17.47 1.97
CA THR A 32 -1.51 17.97 2.04
C THR A 32 -0.73 17.47 0.83
N ALA A 33 0.17 18.29 0.28
CA ALA A 33 1.01 17.86 -0.85
C ALA A 33 1.84 16.61 -0.50
N PHE A 34 2.18 16.44 0.78
CA PHE A 34 2.88 15.27 1.30
C PHE A 34 1.99 14.02 1.29
N ASP A 35 0.72 14.10 1.72
CA ASP A 35 -0.21 12.97 1.71
C ASP A 35 -0.47 12.45 0.28
N VAL A 36 -0.63 13.36 -0.69
CA VAL A 36 -0.83 12.99 -2.11
C VAL A 36 0.42 12.28 -2.67
N PHE A 37 1.61 12.80 -2.36
CA PHE A 37 2.87 12.17 -2.78
C PHE A 37 3.07 10.79 -2.14
N LEU A 38 2.78 10.67 -0.83
CA LEU A 38 2.90 9.42 -0.10
C LEU A 38 1.94 8.37 -0.67
N LEU A 39 0.68 8.75 -0.93
CA LEU A 39 -0.33 7.88 -1.51
C LEU A 39 0.07 7.40 -2.91
N PHE A 40 0.65 8.28 -3.74
CA PHE A 40 1.16 7.92 -5.06
C PHE A 40 2.30 6.89 -5.01
N VAL A 41 3.24 7.06 -4.07
CA VAL A 41 4.34 6.09 -3.87
C VAL A 41 3.80 4.75 -3.35
N LEU A 42 2.88 4.75 -2.37
CA LEU A 42 2.25 3.53 -1.89
C LEU A 42 1.47 2.80 -2.99
N PHE A 43 0.82 3.54 -3.88
CA PHE A 43 0.10 2.99 -5.02
C PHE A 43 1.05 2.34 -6.04
N LEU A 44 2.18 2.98 -6.36
CA LEU A 44 3.22 2.40 -7.23
C LEU A 44 3.82 1.12 -6.63
N ILE A 45 4.09 1.12 -5.32
CA ILE A 45 4.58 -0.07 -4.61
C ILE A 45 3.54 -1.19 -4.67
N PHE A 46 2.26 -0.88 -4.50
CA PHE A 46 1.17 -1.85 -4.59
C PHE A 46 1.07 -2.46 -6.00
N ILE A 47 1.15 -1.65 -7.06
CA ILE A 47 1.16 -2.12 -8.45
C ILE A 47 2.41 -2.96 -8.74
N GLY A 48 3.60 -2.52 -8.32
CA GLY A 48 4.83 -3.30 -8.48
C GLY A 48 4.74 -4.65 -7.77
N PHE A 49 4.09 -4.68 -6.61
CA PHE A 49 3.81 -5.93 -5.90
C PHE A 49 2.76 -6.81 -6.58
N LEU A 50 1.77 -6.22 -7.26
CA LEU A 50 0.77 -6.95 -8.04
C LEU A 50 1.42 -7.57 -9.28
N TRP A 51 2.36 -6.86 -9.89
CA TRP A 51 3.10 -7.29 -11.07
C TRP A 51 4.13 -8.38 -10.74
N ASP A 52 4.78 -8.33 -9.57
CA ASP A 52 5.68 -9.40 -9.07
C ASP A 52 4.91 -10.68 -8.65
N VAL A 53 3.58 -10.62 -8.57
CA VAL A 53 2.72 -11.77 -8.24
C VAL A 53 2.23 -12.51 -9.50
N TYR A 54 2.37 -11.90 -10.69
CA TYR A 54 1.96 -12.50 -11.97
C TYR A 54 3.18 -12.95 -12.77
#